data_AF-A0A432ELC9-F1
#
_entry.id   AF-A0A432ELC9-F1
#
_cell.length_a   1.000
_cell.length_b   1.000
_cell.length_c   1.000
_cell.angle_alpha   90.00
_cell.angle_beta   90.00
_cell.angle_gamma   90.00
#
_symmetry.space_group_name_H-M   'P 1'
#
loop_
_entity.id
_entity.type
_entity.pdbx_description
1 polymer ?
#
loop_
_entity_poly.entity_id
_entity_poly.type
_entity_poly.pdbx_seq_one_letter_code
_entity_poly.pdbx_strand_id
1 'polypeptide(L)'
;MPSLNQRGFTLLELIVVVFLIALSAGFIFPRLSHDVGLEVEQAAEKFATLVNYCKEEAIVSSEPVAIFIDPAEARYVFLRLGKTDWEALQNDDVLRPRTVKKPVAVKVLKLQKNAISRALSPDDKNSRKSQKK
;
A
#
# COMPACT_ATOMS: atom_id res chain seq x y z
N MET A 1 19.75 59.75 -28.99
CA MET A 1 19.48 58.77 -27.91
C MET A 1 18.36 57.85 -28.38
N PRO A 2 18.59 56.57 -28.64
CA PRO A 2 17.51 55.68 -29.11
C PRO A 2 16.54 55.44 -27.96
N SER A 3 15.28 55.84 -28.15
CA SER A 3 14.19 55.52 -27.24
C SER A 3 13.90 54.02 -27.36
N LEU A 4 14.21 53.26 -26.30
CA LEU A 4 13.77 51.87 -26.17
C LEU A 4 12.24 51.87 -26.17
N ASN A 5 11.67 51.44 -27.30
CA ASN A 5 10.23 51.39 -27.49
C ASN A 5 9.65 50.37 -26.51
N GLN A 6 9.08 50.84 -25.39
CA GLN A 6 8.40 49.99 -24.42
C GLN A 6 7.12 49.46 -25.06
N ARG A 7 7.20 48.26 -25.63
CA ARG A 7 6.06 47.54 -26.19
C ARG A 7 5.17 47.11 -25.03
N GLY A 8 3.98 47.70 -24.94
CA GLY A 8 2.95 47.30 -23.98
C GLY A 8 2.40 45.92 -24.30
N PHE A 9 1.89 45.23 -23.27
CA PHE A 9 1.23 43.93 -23.39
C PHE A 9 -0.03 44.05 -24.24
N THR A 10 -0.23 43.16 -25.19
CA THR A 10 -1.47 43.13 -25.97
C THR A 10 -2.56 42.36 -25.21
N LEU A 11 -3.83 42.69 -25.44
CA LEU A 11 -4.95 41.90 -24.91
C LEU A 11 -4.86 40.43 -25.34
N LEU A 12 -4.42 40.19 -26.58
CA LEU A 12 -4.25 38.87 -27.14
C LEU A 12 -3.19 38.06 -26.39
N GLU A 13 -2.08 38.69 -26.00
CA GLU A 13 -1.02 38.06 -25.23
C GLU A 13 -1.53 37.61 -23.86
N LEU A 14 -2.32 38.44 -23.17
CA LEU A 14 -2.94 38.07 -21.90
C LEU A 14 -3.92 36.89 -22.06
N ILE A 15 -4.74 36.90 -23.11
CA ILE A 15 -5.70 35.81 -23.40
C ILE A 15 -4.95 34.51 -23.68
N VAL A 16 -3.89 34.55 -24.49
CA VAL A 16 -3.07 33.36 -24.79
C VAL A 16 -2.37 32.85 -23.53
N VAL A 17 -1.84 33.72 -22.69
CA VAL A 17 -1.18 33.32 -21.43
C VAL A 17 -2.17 32.64 -20.50
N VAL A 18 -3.35 33.22 -20.27
CA VAL A 18 -4.39 32.61 -19.41
C VAL A 18 -4.89 31.29 -20.01
N PHE A 19 -5.04 31.21 -21.33
CA PHE A 19 -5.38 29.97 -22.03
C PHE A 19 -4.31 28.87 -21.84
N LEU A 20 -3.04 29.22 -21.98
CA LEU A 20 -1.93 28.28 -21.75
C LEU A 20 -1.83 27.85 -20.29
N ILE A 21 -2.08 28.75 -19.33
CA ILE A 21 -2.17 28.40 -17.90
C ILE A 21 -3.34 27.44 -17.66
N ALA A 22 -4.52 27.71 -18.23
CA ALA A 22 -5.70 26.85 -18.09
C ALA A 22 -5.47 25.46 -18.69
N LEU A 23 -4.88 25.39 -19.89
CA LEU A 23 -4.48 24.12 -20.51
C LEU A 23 -3.44 23.38 -19.65
N SER A 24 -2.40 24.07 -19.20
CA SER A 24 -1.34 23.47 -18.37
C SER A 24 -1.88 22.96 -17.04
N ALA A 25 -2.78 23.73 -16.40
CA ALA A 25 -3.43 23.35 -15.15
C ALA A 25 -4.25 22.06 -15.34
N GLY A 26 -4.96 21.91 -16.46
CA GLY A 26 -5.72 20.70 -16.79
C GLY A 26 -4.88 19.41 -16.81
N PHE A 27 -3.59 19.49 -17.15
CA PHE A 27 -2.68 18.33 -17.12
C PHE A 27 -2.02 18.07 -15.76
N ILE A 28 -1.94 19.08 -14.89
CA ILE A 28 -1.26 18.98 -13.59
C ILE A 28 -2.21 18.38 -12.53
N PHE A 29 -3.50 18.73 -12.56
CA PHE A 29 -4.47 18.28 -11.55
C PHE A 29 -4.57 16.75 -11.37
N PRO A 30 -4.64 15.92 -12.43
CA PRO A 30 -4.74 14.46 -12.27
C PRO A 30 -3.53 13.79 -11.63
N ARG A 31 -2.35 14.44 -11.62
CA ARG A 31 -1.14 13.91 -10.98
C ARG A 31 -1.10 14.14 -9.48
N LEU A 32 -1.93 15.05 -8.96
CA LEU A 32 -2.01 15.38 -7.53
C LEU A 32 -3.03 14.48 -6.80
N SER A 33 -4.02 13.93 -7.51
CA SER A 33 -5.04 13.03 -6.94
C SER A 33 -4.56 11.58 -6.82
N HIS A 34 -3.27 11.36 -6.58
CA HIS A 34 -2.71 10.04 -6.35
C HIS A 34 -3.26 9.50 -5.02
N ASP A 35 -4.32 8.69 -5.08
CA ASP A 35 -5.01 8.16 -3.91
C ASP A 35 -4.17 7.06 -3.25
N VAL A 36 -3.36 7.47 -2.28
CA VAL A 36 -2.53 6.59 -1.45
C VAL A 36 -3.37 5.52 -0.75
N GLY A 37 -4.63 5.82 -0.38
CA GLY A 37 -5.53 4.86 0.27
C GLY A 37 -5.86 3.70 -0.64
N LEU A 38 -6.25 4.00 -1.89
CA LEU A 38 -6.53 2.99 -2.91
C LEU A 38 -5.30 2.12 -3.21
N GLU A 39 -4.10 2.70 -3.23
CA GLU A 39 -2.87 1.92 -3.43
C GLU A 39 -2.57 0.96 -2.29
N VAL A 40 -2.80 1.38 -1.04
CA VAL A 40 -2.62 0.53 0.15
C VAL A 40 -3.64 -0.61 0.14
N GLU A 41 -4.89 -0.33 -0.19
CA GLU A 41 -5.96 -1.33 -0.29
C GLU A 41 -5.62 -2.39 -1.36
N GLN A 42 -5.28 -1.95 -2.57
CA GLN A 42 -4.86 -2.86 -3.64
C GLN A 42 -3.62 -3.68 -3.27
N ALA A 43 -2.65 -3.10 -2.55
CA ALA A 43 -1.48 -3.82 -2.08
C ALA A 43 -1.83 -4.88 -1.03
N ALA A 44 -2.76 -4.56 -0.12
CA ALA A 44 -3.25 -5.49 0.89
C ALA A 44 -4.06 -6.63 0.27
N GLU A 45 -4.96 -6.35 -0.67
CA GLU A 45 -5.72 -7.37 -1.41
C GLU A 45 -4.78 -8.32 -2.15
N LYS A 46 -3.82 -7.79 -2.90
CA LYS A 46 -2.82 -8.61 -3.61
C LYS A 46 -2.03 -9.49 -2.64
N PHE A 47 -1.62 -8.95 -1.50
CA PHE A 47 -0.91 -9.72 -0.48
C PHE A 47 -1.80 -10.84 0.09
N ALA A 48 -3.06 -10.55 0.41
CA ALA A 48 -4.00 -11.56 0.91
C ALA A 48 -4.25 -12.68 -0.12
N THR A 49 -4.39 -12.34 -1.40
CA THR A 49 -4.49 -13.33 -2.49
C THR A 49 -3.27 -14.24 -2.53
N LEU A 50 -2.06 -13.69 -2.43
CA LEU A 50 -0.83 -14.50 -2.42
C LEU A 50 -0.74 -15.40 -1.18
N VAL A 51 -1.12 -14.91 -0.01
CA VAL A 51 -1.17 -15.71 1.23
C VAL A 51 -2.17 -16.87 1.10
N ASN A 52 -3.34 -16.61 0.52
CA ASN A 52 -4.33 -17.65 0.27
C ASN A 52 -3.81 -18.70 -0.71
N TYR A 53 -3.15 -18.27 -1.79
CA TYR A 53 -2.50 -19.18 -2.73
C TYR A 53 -1.41 -20.03 -2.05
N CYS A 54 -0.55 -19.44 -1.22
CA CYS A 54 0.42 -20.20 -0.43
C CYS A 54 -0.23 -21.24 0.48
N LYS A 55 -1.38 -20.91 1.07
CA LYS A 55 -2.13 -21.85 1.92
C LYS A 55 -2.64 -23.03 1.10
N GLU A 56 -3.22 -22.76 -0.07
CA GLU A 56 -3.70 -23.80 -0.98
C GLU A 56 -2.55 -24.70 -1.44
N GLU A 57 -1.43 -24.09 -1.85
CA GLU A 57 -0.24 -24.83 -2.25
C GLU A 57 0.33 -25.67 -1.12
N ALA A 58 0.41 -25.15 0.10
CA ALA A 58 0.88 -25.90 1.28
C ALA A 58 -0.04 -27.09 1.62
N ILE A 59 -1.35 -26.97 1.37
CA ILE A 59 -2.31 -28.06 1.55
C ILE A 59 -2.11 -29.12 0.46
N VAL A 60 -1.99 -28.70 -0.80
CA VAL A 60 -1.86 -29.60 -1.97
C VAL A 60 -0.53 -30.36 -1.93
N SER A 61 0.57 -29.66 -1.69
CA SER A 61 1.92 -30.24 -1.59
C SER A 61 2.16 -30.98 -0.28
N SER A 62 1.36 -30.72 0.76
CA SER A 62 1.65 -31.14 2.14
C SER A 62 3.02 -30.66 2.65
N GLU A 63 3.56 -29.59 2.07
CA GLU A 63 4.83 -28.98 2.46
C GLU A 63 4.59 -27.61 3.13
N PRO A 64 5.27 -27.31 4.26
CA PRO A 64 5.17 -26.01 4.87
C PRO A 64 5.70 -24.88 3.97
N VAL A 65 4.90 -23.83 3.81
CA VAL A 65 5.30 -22.56 3.18
C VAL A 65 5.39 -21.50 4.27
N ALA A 66 6.47 -20.71 4.26
CA ALA A 66 6.69 -19.59 5.15
C ALA A 66 6.79 -18.27 4.36
N ILE A 67 6.54 -17.16 5.06
CA ILE A 67 6.68 -15.81 4.52
C ILE A 67 7.70 -15.08 5.37
N PHE A 68 8.80 -14.67 4.75
CA PHE A 68 9.77 -13.78 5.36
C PHE A 68 9.46 -12.34 4.96
N ILE A 69 9.39 -11.46 5.94
CA ILE A 69 9.12 -10.03 5.75
C ILE A 69 10.31 -9.26 6.30
N ASP A 70 10.93 -8.46 5.44
CA ASP A 70 11.96 -7.49 5.78
C ASP A 70 11.36 -6.07 5.72
N PRO A 71 11.03 -5.46 6.88
CA PRO A 71 10.50 -4.11 6.92
C PRO A 71 11.54 -3.04 6.53
N ALA A 72 12.84 -3.31 6.66
CA ALA A 72 13.89 -2.34 6.35
C ALA A 72 14.07 -2.18 4.83
N GLU A 73 14.02 -3.29 4.11
CA GLU A 73 14.04 -3.29 2.64
C GLU A 73 12.65 -3.18 2.00
N ALA A 74 11.59 -3.07 2.81
CA ALA A 74 10.20 -3.13 2.37
C ALA A 74 9.93 -4.33 1.45
N ARG A 75 10.49 -5.49 1.79
CA ARG A 75 10.51 -6.70 0.96
C ARG A 75 9.82 -7.85 1.66
N TYR A 76 9.15 -8.69 0.90
CA TYR A 76 8.69 -9.99 1.38
C TYR A 76 9.05 -11.11 0.39
N VAL A 77 9.29 -12.29 0.93
CA VAL A 77 9.73 -13.48 0.19
C VAL A 77 8.96 -14.69 0.70
N PHE A 78 8.50 -15.52 -0.23
CA PHE A 78 7.91 -16.81 0.10
C PHE A 78 9.01 -17.88 0.12
N LEU A 79 8.96 -18.70 1.15
CA LEU A 79 9.93 -19.76 1.42
C LEU A 79 9.19 -21.10 1.50
N ARG A 80 9.81 -22.16 1.01
CA ARG A 80 9.36 -23.53 1.25
C ARG A 80 10.36 -24.26 2.12
N LEU A 81 9.91 -25.28 2.85
CA LEU A 81 10.82 -26.13 3.59
C LEU A 81 11.48 -27.13 2.63
N GLY A 82 12.76 -26.90 2.32
CA GLY A 82 13.57 -27.87 1.59
C GLY A 82 13.98 -29.05 2.48
N LYS A 83 14.92 -29.87 2.00
CA LYS A 83 15.38 -31.06 2.74
C LYS A 83 16.08 -30.73 4.07
N THR A 84 16.69 -29.55 4.15
CA THR A 84 17.55 -29.15 5.27
C THR A 84 17.36 -27.71 5.71
N ASP A 85 16.82 -26.83 4.87
CA ASP A 85 16.64 -25.41 5.19
C ASP A 85 15.47 -24.79 4.42
N TRP A 86 15.12 -23.55 4.78
CA TRP A 86 14.15 -22.74 4.08
C TRP A 86 14.72 -22.21 2.76
N GLU A 87 14.06 -22.57 1.66
CA GLU A 87 14.47 -22.17 0.32
C GLU A 87 13.47 -21.15 -0.25
N ALA A 88 13.98 -20.07 -0.84
CA ALA A 88 13.11 -19.10 -1.50
C ALA A 88 12.49 -19.67 -2.77
N LEU A 89 11.19 -19.45 -2.96
CA LEU A 89 10.43 -19.80 -4.16
C LEU A 89 10.75 -18.82 -5.32
N GLN A 90 11.99 -18.85 -5.80
CA GLN A 90 12.45 -17.90 -6.83
C GLN A 90 11.97 -18.25 -8.25
N ASN A 91 11.74 -19.54 -8.53
CA ASN A 91 11.37 -20.06 -9.85
C ASN A 91 9.84 -20.19 -10.05
N ASP A 92 9.06 -19.60 -9.16
CA ASP A 92 7.60 -19.60 -9.23
C ASP A 92 7.11 -18.26 -9.78
N ASP A 93 6.34 -18.29 -10.87
CA ASP A 93 5.79 -17.09 -11.52
C ASP A 93 4.90 -16.26 -10.58
N VAL A 94 4.27 -16.93 -9.61
CA VAL A 94 3.34 -16.34 -8.65
C VAL A 94 4.08 -15.92 -7.37
N LEU A 95 4.90 -16.81 -6.80
CA LEU A 95 5.51 -16.68 -5.46
C LEU A 95 6.93 -16.09 -5.42
N ARG A 96 7.33 -15.37 -6.46
CA ARG A 96 8.62 -14.66 -6.49
C ARG A 96 8.76 -13.60 -5.39
N PRO A 97 10.01 -13.28 -4.98
CA PRO A 97 10.31 -12.16 -4.09
C PRO A 97 9.69 -10.83 -4.57
N ARG A 98 9.10 -10.05 -3.66
CA ARG A 98 8.47 -8.77 -3.99
C ARG A 98 8.91 -7.65 -3.07
N THR A 99 9.10 -6.48 -3.67
CA THR A 99 9.38 -5.23 -2.97
C THR A 99 8.14 -4.36 -3.02
N VAL A 100 7.76 -3.86 -1.85
CA VAL A 100 6.64 -2.94 -1.65
C VAL A 100 7.12 -1.56 -2.08
N LYS A 101 6.46 -0.99 -3.07
CA LYS A 101 6.79 0.35 -3.57
C LYS A 101 6.17 1.41 -2.66
N LYS A 102 6.93 2.48 -2.40
CA LYS A 102 6.39 3.70 -1.77
C LYS A 102 5.18 4.19 -2.59
N PRO A 103 4.13 4.73 -1.93
CA PRO A 103 4.02 5.13 -0.52
C PRO A 103 3.67 4.00 0.47
N VAL A 104 3.49 2.77 0.00
CA VAL A 104 3.09 1.64 0.86
C VAL A 104 4.29 1.14 1.68
N ALA A 105 4.06 0.78 2.95
CA ALA A 105 5.04 0.16 3.83
C ALA A 105 4.43 -1.05 4.55
N VAL A 106 5.25 -2.06 4.82
CA VAL A 106 4.81 -3.26 5.54
C VAL A 106 5.37 -3.25 6.94
N LYS A 107 4.50 -3.49 7.92
CA LYS A 107 4.86 -3.61 9.34
C LYS A 107 4.27 -4.89 9.89
N VAL A 108 5.11 -5.71 10.52
CA VAL A 108 4.66 -6.92 11.20
C VAL A 108 4.17 -6.54 12.59
N LEU A 109 2.88 -6.74 12.84
CA LEU A 109 2.28 -6.59 14.16
C LEU A 109 2.22 -7.96 14.83
N LYS A 110 2.88 -8.10 15.99
CA LYS A 110 2.72 -9.31 16.81
C LYS A 110 1.36 -9.29 17.47
N LEU A 111 0.43 -10.12 17.00
CA LEU A 111 -0.85 -10.31 17.67
C LEU A 111 -0.62 -11.08 18.98
N GLN A 112 -0.80 -10.40 20.10
CA GLN A 112 -0.91 -11.04 21.41
C GLN A 112 -2.26 -11.78 21.45
N LYS A 113 -2.24 -13.07 21.81
CA LYS A 113 -3.40 -13.98 21.84
C LYS A 113 -4.62 -13.44 22.61
N ASN A 114 -4.42 -12.43 23.46
CA ASN A 114 -5.44 -11.80 24.31
C ASN A 114 -6.09 -10.53 23.70
N ALA A 115 -5.56 -9.99 22.59
CA ALA A 115 -6.06 -8.75 21.98
C ALA A 115 -7.25 -8.96 21.04
N ILE A 116 -7.31 -10.14 20.40
CA ILE A 116 -8.41 -10.53 19.50
C ILE A 116 -9.74 -10.58 20.26
N SER A 117 -9.72 -11.06 21.51
CA SER A 117 -10.89 -11.16 22.38
C SER A 117 -11.48 -9.80 22.78
N ARG A 118 -10.68 -8.72 22.82
CA ARG A 118 -11.17 -7.37 23.13
C ARG A 118 -11.65 -6.61 21.90
N ALA A 119 -11.00 -6.82 20.74
CA ALA A 119 -11.39 -6.13 19.50
C ALA A 119 -12.69 -6.68 18.88
N LEU A 120 -13.00 -7.96 19.14
CA LEU A 120 -14.24 -8.63 18.70
C LEU A 120 -15.33 -8.65 19.78
N SER A 121 -15.12 -8.04 20.95
CA SER A 121 -16.15 -7.91 21.99
C SER A 121 -16.96 -6.64 21.72
N PRO A 122 -18.23 -6.75 21.28
CA PRO A 122 -19.09 -5.60 21.13
C PRO A 122 -19.48 -5.13 22.53
N ASP A 123 -18.87 -4.04 22.98
CA ASP A 123 -19.41 -3.07 23.95
C ASP A 123 -20.31 -3.67 25.06
N ASP A 124 -19.73 -4.36 26.06
CA ASP A 124 -20.41 -4.54 27.36
C ASP A 124 -20.40 -3.21 28.12
N LYS A 125 -21.29 -2.33 27.68
CA LYS A 125 -21.55 -1.04 28.32
C LYS A 125 -22.54 -1.14 29.49
N ASN A 126 -22.87 -2.32 30.02
CA ASN A 126 -23.99 -2.43 30.96
C ASN A 126 -23.76 -3.30 32.21
N SER A 127 -22.54 -3.31 32.78
CA SER A 127 -22.27 -3.93 34.09
C SER A 127 -22.13 -2.93 35.27
N ARG A 128 -22.25 -1.62 35.05
CA ARG A 128 -22.31 -0.62 36.15
C ARG A 128 -23.72 -0.40 36.72
N LYS A 129 -24.47 -1.47 37.03
CA LYS A 129 -25.68 -1.39 37.88
C LYS A 129 -25.93 -2.69 38.66
N SER A 130 -24.97 -3.20 39.41
CA SER A 130 -25.30 -4.02 40.58
C SER A 130 -24.11 -4.24 41.49
N GLN A 131 -23.78 -3.25 42.33
CA GLN A 131 -23.16 -3.49 43.63
C GLN A 131 -23.20 -2.18 44.43
N LYS A 132 -24.39 -1.85 44.91
CA LYS A 132 -24.55 -1.06 46.13
C LYS A 132 -25.60 -1.77 46.96
N LYS A 133 -25.14 -2.71 47.77
CA LYS A 133 -25.83 -3.18 48.96
C LYS A 133 -24.78 -3.46 50.02
#